data_AF-A0A7W1SIQ4-F1
#
_entry.id   AF-A0A7W1SIQ4-F1
#
_cell.length_a   1.000
_cell.length_b   1.000
_cell.length_c   1.000
_cell.angle_alpha   90.00
_cell.angle_beta   90.00
_cell.angle_gamma   90.00
#
_symmetry.space_group_name_H-M   'P 1'
#
loop_
_entity.id
_entity.type
_entity.pdbx_description
1 polymer ?
#
loop_
_entity_poly.entity_id
_entity_poly.type
_entity_poly.pdbx_seq_one_letter_code
_entity_poly.pdbx_strand_id
1 'polypeptide(L)'
;MSFRPDDDCTAHGRLLGITERLHDAIMARDEDMVHALLDMPSASSLPRKVREEALVVMALPATSMRAPIQLLQFHHRMSELMRDDDAGEALPQLEMPFGRWDSRRSA
;
A
#
# COMPACT_ATOMS: atom_id res chain seq x y z
N MET A 1 23.34 -2.88 -31.03
CA MET A 1 22.05 -2.78 -30.32
C MET A 1 22.37 -2.44 -28.88
N SER A 2 22.19 -1.17 -28.47
CA SER A 2 22.34 -0.77 -27.08
C SER A 2 21.09 -1.19 -26.31
N PHE A 3 21.24 -2.15 -25.42
CA PHE A 3 20.26 -2.40 -24.37
C PHE A 3 20.47 -1.31 -23.32
N ARG A 4 19.65 -0.25 -23.38
CA ARG A 4 19.59 0.74 -22.30
C ARG A 4 18.91 0.04 -21.13
N PRO A 5 19.54 -0.10 -19.96
CA PRO A 5 18.81 -0.46 -18.78
C PRO A 5 17.88 0.71 -18.47
N ASP A 6 16.58 0.48 -18.52
CA ASP A 6 15.57 1.30 -17.85
C ASP A 6 15.89 1.32 -16.35
N ASP A 7 16.77 2.24 -15.94
CA ASP A 7 17.07 2.53 -14.52
C ASP A 7 15.81 3.02 -13.76
N ASP A 8 14.75 3.35 -14.50
CA ASP A 8 13.41 3.72 -14.04
C ASP A 8 12.42 2.53 -13.96
N CYS A 9 12.91 1.29 -13.89
CA CYS A 9 12.25 0.20 -13.14
C CYS A 9 12.33 0.45 -11.58
N THR A 10 12.58 1.72 -11.26
CA THR A 10 11.96 2.64 -10.30
C THR A 10 12.05 2.31 -8.82
N ALA A 11 12.57 3.28 -8.07
CA ALA A 11 12.48 3.33 -6.60
C ALA A 11 11.05 3.01 -6.08
N HIS A 12 10.01 3.31 -6.87
CA HIS A 12 8.62 2.96 -6.58
C HIS A 12 8.36 1.44 -6.55
N GLY A 13 8.88 0.67 -7.51
CA GLY A 13 8.75 -0.80 -7.51
C GLY A 13 9.46 -1.44 -6.32
N ARG A 14 10.65 -0.94 -5.94
CA ARG A 14 11.33 -1.37 -4.70
C ARG A 14 10.53 -1.02 -3.45
N LEU A 15 9.93 0.17 -3.39
CA LEU A 15 9.11 0.62 -2.27
C LEU A 15 7.82 -0.20 -2.14
N LEU A 16 7.19 -0.56 -3.26
CA LEU A 16 6.02 -1.44 -3.30
C LEU A 16 6.37 -2.83 -2.75
N GLY A 17 7.46 -3.44 -3.23
CA GLY A 17 7.90 -4.74 -2.72
C GLY A 17 8.26 -4.74 -1.22
N ILE A 18 8.80 -3.63 -0.69
CA ILE A 18 9.01 -3.48 0.76
C ILE A 18 7.67 -3.40 1.49
N THR A 19 6.70 -2.68 0.92
CA THR A 19 5.36 -2.51 1.51
C THR A 19 4.62 -3.85 1.56
N GLU A 20 4.71 -4.67 0.51
CA GLU A 20 4.17 -6.03 0.47
C GLU A 20 4.81 -6.93 1.53
N ARG A 21 6.15 -6.96 1.59
CA ARG A 21 6.87 -7.76 2.60
C ARG A 21 6.54 -7.32 4.03
N LEU A 22 6.39 -6.02 4.25
CA LEU A 22 6.00 -5.47 5.55
C LEU A 22 4.57 -5.87 5.92
N HIS A 23 3.65 -5.87 4.95
CA HIS A 23 2.30 -6.36 5.15
C HIS A 23 2.29 -7.84 5.57
N ASP A 24 3.03 -8.69 4.85
CA ASP A 24 3.09 -10.11 5.14
C ASP A 24 3.71 -10.39 6.51
N ALA A 25 4.78 -9.68 6.88
CA ALA A 25 5.40 -9.78 8.20
C ALA A 25 4.43 -9.37 9.32
N ILE A 26 3.64 -8.30 9.12
CA ILE A 26 2.63 -7.85 10.09
C ILE A 26 1.51 -8.88 10.23
N MET A 27 1.03 -9.46 9.11
CA MET A 27 0.02 -10.51 9.12
C MET A 27 0.53 -11.79 9.81
N ALA A 28 1.81 -12.11 9.61
CA ALA A 28 2.48 -13.23 10.27
C ALA A 28 2.84 -12.95 11.74
N ARG A 29 2.71 -11.70 12.21
CA ARG A 29 3.18 -11.25 13.54
C ARG A 29 4.67 -11.52 13.78
N ASP A 30 5.46 -11.43 12.71
CA ASP A 30 6.92 -11.60 12.76
C ASP A 30 7.59 -10.27 13.13
N GLU A 31 7.74 -10.04 14.43
CA GLU A 31 8.31 -8.80 14.99
C GLU A 31 9.75 -8.56 14.50
N ASP A 32 10.57 -9.61 14.45
CA ASP A 32 11.96 -9.53 13.98
C ASP A 32 12.02 -9.08 12.51
N MET A 33 11.18 -9.66 11.65
CA MET A 33 11.10 -9.27 10.25
C MET A 33 10.58 -7.84 10.08
N VAL A 34 9.58 -7.42 10.86
CA VAL A 34 9.07 -6.04 10.84
C VAL A 34 10.18 -5.05 11.20
N HIS A 35 10.93 -5.29 12.27
CA HIS A 35 12.04 -4.43 12.66
C HIS A 35 13.16 -4.43 11.61
N ALA A 36 13.55 -5.61 11.11
CA ALA A 36 14.57 -5.71 10.06
C ALA A 36 14.18 -4.94 8.79
N LEU A 37 12.91 -4.97 8.40
CA LEU A 37 12.40 -4.20 7.25
C LEU A 37 12.39 -2.69 7.52
N LEU A 38 12.03 -2.26 8.72
CA LEU A 38 11.99 -0.84 9.11
C LEU A 38 13.38 -0.20 9.27
N ASP A 39 14.40 -1.00 9.57
CA ASP A 39 15.79 -0.54 9.68
C ASP A 39 16.50 -0.40 8.33
N MET A 40 15.91 -0.90 7.24
CA MET A 40 16.49 -0.75 5.91
C MET A 40 16.51 0.72 5.47
N PRO A 41 17.56 1.19 4.76
CA PRO A 41 17.62 2.57 4.26
C PRO A 41 16.41 2.97 3.42
N SER A 42 15.85 2.03 2.68
CA SER A 42 14.66 2.20 1.84
C SER A 42 13.36 2.41 2.64
N ALA A 43 13.31 2.00 3.91
CA ALA A 43 12.15 2.26 4.77
C ALA A 43 12.02 3.75 5.14
N SER A 44 13.08 4.55 4.98
CA SER A 44 13.01 6.01 5.15
C SER A 44 12.03 6.67 4.17
N SER A 45 11.78 6.04 3.01
CA SER A 45 10.81 6.49 2.02
C SER A 45 9.36 6.16 2.40
N LEU A 46 9.14 5.32 3.42
CA LEU A 46 7.79 5.03 3.90
C LEU A 46 7.22 6.23 4.65
N PRO A 47 5.93 6.56 4.44
CA PRO A 47 5.25 7.57 5.22
C PRO A 47 5.38 7.28 6.72
N ARG A 48 5.67 8.31 7.51
CA ARG A 48 5.83 8.18 8.97
C ARG A 48 4.66 7.43 9.63
N LYS A 49 3.42 7.71 9.20
CA LYS A 49 2.21 7.05 9.71
C LYS A 49 2.20 5.54 9.48
N VAL A 50 2.77 5.05 8.37
CA VAL A 50 2.85 3.62 8.05
C VAL A 50 3.85 2.94 9.00
N ARG A 51 5.00 3.57 9.23
CA ARG A 51 6.02 3.07 10.16
C ARG A 51 5.50 3.02 11.60
N GLU A 52 4.86 4.09 12.06
CA GLU A 52 4.26 4.15 13.39
C GLU A 52 3.14 3.11 13.55
N GLU A 53 2.29 2.93 12.53
CA GLU A 53 1.24 1.92 12.56
C GLU A 53 1.81 0.50 12.65
N ALA A 54 2.86 0.17 11.89
CA ALA A 54 3.51 -1.13 11.96
C ALA A 54 3.98 -1.46 13.39
N LEU A 55 4.66 -0.50 14.04
CA LEU A 55 5.11 -0.64 15.43
C LEU A 55 3.93 -0.78 16.40
N VAL A 56 2.88 0.03 16.24
CA VAL A 56 1.68 -0.05 17.07
C VAL A 56 0.99 -1.42 16.91
N VAL A 57 0.90 -1.94 15.69
CA VAL A 57 0.28 -3.24 15.45
C VAL A 57 1.10 -4.34 16.13
N MET A 58 2.43 -4.33 16.02
CA MET A 58 3.29 -5.30 16.70
C MET A 58 3.21 -5.24 18.23
N ALA A 59 3.06 -4.04 18.80
CA ALA A 59 2.90 -3.88 20.25
C ALA A 59 1.55 -4.38 20.80
N LEU A 60 0.58 -4.68 19.95
CA LEU A 60 -0.73 -5.19 20.38
C LEU A 60 -0.68 -6.70 20.69
N PRO A 61 -1.53 -7.18 21.62
CA PRO A 61 -1.66 -8.61 21.89
C PRO A 61 -1.99 -9.41 20.61
N ALA A 62 -1.55 -10.66 20.54
CA ALA A 62 -1.86 -11.55 19.41
C ALA A 62 -3.36 -11.76 19.17
N THR A 63 -4.20 -11.57 20.19
CA THR A 63 -5.67 -11.61 20.10
C THR A 63 -6.27 -10.37 19.43
N SER A 64 -5.48 -9.32 19.20
CA SER A 64 -5.93 -8.10 18.55
C SER A 64 -6.06 -8.31 17.04
N MET A 65 -7.26 -8.07 16.52
CA MET A 65 -7.58 -8.13 15.09
C MET A 65 -7.43 -6.77 14.40
N ARG A 66 -6.59 -5.87 14.94
CA ARG A 66 -6.38 -4.56 14.35
C ARG A 66 -5.68 -4.70 13.00
N ALA A 67 -6.33 -4.21 11.94
CA ALA A 67 -5.73 -4.15 10.62
C ALA A 67 -4.77 -2.94 10.47
N PRO A 68 -3.67 -3.07 9.70
CA PRO A 68 -2.77 -1.98 9.38
C PRO A 68 -3.33 -1.12 8.22
N ILE A 69 -4.33 -0.29 8.54
CA ILE A 69 -5.10 0.46 7.54
C ILE A 69 -4.23 1.46 6.77
N GLN A 70 -3.31 2.16 7.43
CA GLN A 70 -2.42 3.12 6.75
C GLN A 70 -1.50 2.40 5.77
N LEU A 71 -0.96 1.24 6.16
CA LEU A 71 -0.14 0.41 5.27
C LEU A 71 -0.94 -0.04 4.04
N LEU A 72 -2.15 -0.57 4.24
CA LEU A 72 -3.01 -1.04 3.16
C LEU A 72 -3.40 0.09 2.19
N GLN A 73 -3.74 1.27 2.73
CA GLN A 73 -4.04 2.45 1.91
C GLN A 73 -2.82 2.90 1.10
N PHE A 74 -1.63 2.87 1.70
CA PHE A 74 -0.40 3.24 1.02
C PHE A 74 -0.05 2.25 -0.10
N HIS A 75 -0.13 0.94 0.19
CA HIS A 75 0.06 -0.12 -0.78
C HIS A 75 -0.88 0.05 -1.98
N HIS A 76 -2.18 0.23 -1.74
CA HIS A 76 -3.15 0.41 -2.81
C HIS A 76 -2.85 1.63 -3.69
N ARG A 77 -2.50 2.78 -3.08
CA ARG A 77 -2.13 3.98 -3.86
C ARG A 77 -0.88 3.77 -4.70
N MET A 78 0.14 3.12 -4.15
CA MET A 78 1.37 2.79 -4.86
C MET A 78 1.11 1.84 -6.03
N SER A 79 0.28 0.83 -5.82
CA SER A 79 -0.10 -0.13 -6.86
C SER A 79 -0.88 0.54 -7.99
N GLU A 80 -1.82 1.45 -7.67
CA GLU A 80 -2.57 2.18 -8.70
C GLU A 80 -1.67 3.15 -9.48
N LEU A 81 -0.69 3.79 -8.83
CA LEU A 81 0.25 4.68 -9.50
C LEU A 81 1.12 3.92 -10.52
N MET A 82 1.64 2.74 -10.13
CA MET A 82 2.42 1.89 -11.04
C MET A 82 1.57 1.39 -12.21
N ARG A 83 0.29 1.09 -11.95
CA ARG A 83 -0.65 0.66 -12.98
C ARG A 83 -1.01 1.78 -13.98
N ASP A 84 -1.05 3.03 -13.53
CA ASP A 84 -1.29 4.20 -14.40
C ASP A 84 -0.06 4.48 -15.29
N ASP A 85 1.16 4.31 -14.75
CA ASP A 85 2.42 4.43 -15.51
C ASP A 85 2.52 3.37 -16.64
N ASP A 86 2.04 2.13 -16.41
CA ASP A 86 1.94 1.08 -17.43
C ASP A 86 0.74 1.28 -18.38
N ALA A 87 -0.29 2.01 -17.94
CA ALA A 87 -1.52 2.26 -18.70
C ALA A 87 -1.39 3.51 -19.59
N GLY A 88 -0.54 3.42 -20.61
CA GLY A 88 -0.57 4.35 -21.77
C GLY A 88 -1.91 4.35 -22.54
N GLU A 89 -2.89 3.55 -22.13
CA GLU A 89 -4.27 3.60 -22.62
C GLU A 89 -5.21 3.87 -21.45
N ALA A 90 -5.60 5.13 -21.31
CA ALA A 90 -6.64 5.58 -20.39
C ALA A 90 -7.88 4.70 -20.57
N LEU A 91 -8.15 3.83 -19.60
CA LEU A 91 -9.45 3.18 -19.51
C LEU A 91 -10.50 4.29 -19.45
N PRO A 92 -11.55 4.26 -20.29
CA PRO A 92 -12.58 5.28 -20.25
C PRO A 92 -13.14 5.29 -18.83
N GLN A 93 -13.07 6.45 -18.17
CA GLN A 93 -13.70 6.65 -16.87
C GLN A 93 -15.16 6.20 -17.01
N LEU A 94 -15.50 5.06 -16.43
CA LEU A 94 -16.87 4.57 -16.42
C LEU A 94 -17.66 5.54 -15.56
N GLU A 95 -18.36 6.48 -16.20
CA GLU A 95 -19.39 7.28 -15.55
C GLU A 95 -20.45 6.33 -15.02
N MET A 96 -20.32 5.93 -13.75
CA MET A 96 -21.38 5.20 -13.10
C MET A 96 -22.50 6.20 -12.78
N PRO A 97 -23.72 6.03 -13.32
CA PRO A 97 -24.84 6.86 -12.92
C PRO A 97 -25.13 6.53 -11.45
N PHE A 98 -24.66 7.39 -10.54
CA PHE A 98 -25.11 7.37 -9.15
C PHE A 98 -26.60 7.74 -9.16
N GLY A 99 -27.44 6.72 -9.31
CA GLY A 99 -28.89 6.84 -9.24
C GLY A 99 -29.24 7.57 -7.95
N ARG A 100 -29.74 8.78 -8.11
CA ARG A 100 -30.31 9.65 -7.07
C ARG A 100 -31.08 8.79 -6.07
N TRP A 101 -30.50 8.58 -4.90
CA TRP A 101 -31.14 7.91 -3.77
C TRP A 101 -32.48 8.62 -3.49
N ASP A 102 -33.59 8.04 -3.93
CA ASP A 102 -34.94 8.59 -3.72
C ASP A 102 -35.28 8.37 -2.24
N SER A 103 -35.01 9.41 -1.45
CA SER A 103 -35.41 9.50 -0.04
C SER A 103 -36.92 9.71 0.04
N ARG A 104 -37.71 8.68 -0.26
CA ARG A 104 -39.13 8.64 0.13
C ARG A 104 -39.35 7.56 1.18
N ARG A 105 -38.97 7.96 2.39
CA ARG A 105 -39.64 7.52 3.62
C ARG A 105 -41.04 8.16 3.57
N SER A 106 -42.05 7.41 3.16
CA SER A 106 -43.45 7.78 3.41
C SER A 106 -43.90 7.07 4.68
N ALA A 107 -44.48 7.88 5.56
CA ALA A 107 -45.05 7.54 6.86
C ALA A 107 -46.30 6.64 6.75
#